data_AF-A0AAE3SHS9-F1
#
_entry.id   AF-A0AAE3SHS9-F1
#
_cell.length_a   1.000
_cell.length_b   1.000
_cell.length_c   1.000
_cell.angle_alpha   90.00
_cell.angle_beta   90.00
_cell.angle_gamma   90.00
#
_symmetry.space_group_name_H-M   'P 1'
#
loop_
_entity.id
_entity.type
_entity.pdbx_description
1 polymer ?
#
loop_
_entity_poly.entity_id
_entity_poly.type
_entity_poly.pdbx_seq_one_letter_code
_entity_poly.pdbx_strand_id
1 'polypeptide(L)'
;MLTNEAKPTEPRTYRNYYKSFMKDLGIPHLKFHGLGHSFATRCIESNCDYKTVSVLLGHSNISTTLNLYVPPNTETEEKSNKSNF
;
A
#
# COMPACT_ATOMS: atom_id res chain seq x y z
N MET A 1 5.97 8.11 -17.25
CA MET A 1 6.87 6.93 -17.07
C MET A 1 7.98 7.37 -16.12
N LEU A 2 8.33 6.55 -15.11
CA LEU A 2 9.31 6.91 -14.07
C LEU A 2 10.76 6.83 -14.56
N THR A 3 11.02 6.04 -15.60
CA THR A 3 12.19 6.17 -16.46
C THR A 3 11.81 7.16 -17.55
N ASN A 4 12.56 8.25 -17.71
CA ASN A 4 12.31 9.30 -18.70
C ASN A 4 12.61 8.82 -20.14
N GLU A 5 12.08 7.65 -20.49
CA GLU A 5 12.31 6.93 -21.74
C GLU A 5 10.99 6.75 -22.50
N ALA A 6 11.07 6.70 -23.83
CA ALA A 6 9.93 6.58 -24.73
C ALA A 6 9.23 5.20 -24.68
N LYS A 7 9.89 4.20 -24.08
CA LYS A 7 9.36 2.83 -24.00
C LYS A 7 9.08 2.46 -22.54
N PRO A 8 7.97 1.73 -22.26
CA PRO A 8 7.72 1.22 -20.93
C PRO A 8 8.85 0.26 -20.52
N THR A 9 9.48 0.54 -19.39
CA THR A 9 10.50 -0.35 -18.82
C THR A 9 9.87 -1.69 -18.44
N GLU A 10 10.52 -2.79 -18.84
CA GLU A 10 10.06 -4.14 -18.55
C GLU A 10 9.94 -4.37 -17.03
N PRO A 11 8.85 -4.98 -16.52
CA PRO A 11 8.67 -5.25 -15.09
C PRO A 11 9.84 -6.00 -14.43
N ARG A 12 10.54 -6.85 -15.17
CA ARG A 12 11.70 -7.61 -14.67
C ARG A 12 12.90 -6.69 -14.39
N THR A 13 13.11 -5.67 -15.22
CA THR A 13 14.15 -4.66 -15.03
C THR A 13 13.93 -3.88 -13.74
N TYR A 14 12.68 -3.50 -13.43
CA TYR A 14 12.35 -2.85 -12.16
C TYR A 14 12.67 -3.71 -10.93
N ARG A 15 12.37 -5.02 -10.99
CA ARG A 15 12.71 -5.94 -9.88
C ARG A 15 14.22 -6.07 -9.69
N ASN A 16 14.98 -6.11 -10.78
CA ASN A 16 16.44 -6.18 -10.73
C ASN A 16 17.04 -4.89 -10.15
N TYR A 17 16.54 -3.72 -10.58
CA TYR A 17 16.94 -2.44 -10.03
C TYR A 17 16.68 -2.39 -8.52
N TYR A 18 15.47 -2.75 -8.09
CA TYR A 18 15.11 -2.79 -6.68
C TYR A 18 16.02 -3.74 -5.89
N LYS A 19 16.30 -4.93 -6.42
CA LYS A 19 17.21 -5.89 -5.79
C LYS A 19 18.63 -5.33 -5.62
N SER A 20 19.15 -4.63 -6.64
CA SER A 20 20.47 -3.97 -6.54
C SER A 20 20.44 -2.86 -5.49
N PHE A 21 19.45 -1.99 -5.56
CA PHE A 21 19.27 -0.89 -4.62
C PHE A 21 19.23 -1.37 -3.16
N MET A 22 18.50 -2.45 -2.89
CA MET A 22 18.48 -3.07 -1.57
C MET A 22 19.84 -3.59 -1.11
N LYS A 23 20.59 -4.22 -2.01
CA LYS A 23 21.94 -4.73 -1.74
C LYS A 23 22.89 -3.58 -1.41
N ASP A 24 22.80 -2.49 -2.17
CA ASP A 24 23.65 -1.31 -1.99
C ASP A 24 23.37 -0.61 -0.64
N LEU A 25 22.13 -0.68 -0.15
CA LEU A 25 21.73 -0.19 1.18
C LEU A 25 21.98 -1.20 2.32
N GLY A 26 22.45 -2.41 2.03
CA GLY A 26 22.65 -3.45 3.05
C GLY A 26 21.34 -3.99 3.67
N ILE A 27 20.20 -3.82 3.00
CA ILE A 27 18.89 -4.24 3.50
C ILE A 27 18.65 -5.71 3.09
N PRO A 28 18.20 -6.59 4.02
CA PRO A 28 17.82 -7.97 3.69
C PRO A 28 16.78 -8.01 2.58
N HIS A 29 16.89 -8.95 1.65
CA HIS A 29 16.00 -9.03 0.48
C HIS A 29 14.51 -9.01 0.87
N LEU A 30 13.80 -7.97 0.44
CA LEU A 30 12.36 -7.79 0.59
C LEU A 30 11.69 -7.99 -0.76
N LYS A 31 10.45 -8.48 -0.75
CA LYS A 31 9.67 -8.57 -1.98
C LYS A 31 9.26 -7.18 -2.43
N PHE A 32 9.24 -6.94 -3.75
CA PHE A 32 8.87 -5.63 -4.31
C PHE A 32 7.46 -5.16 -3.88
N HIS A 33 6.49 -6.09 -3.77
CA HIS A 33 5.15 -5.75 -3.26
C HIS A 33 5.14 -5.35 -1.78
N GLY A 34 6.21 -5.62 -1.03
CA GLY A 34 6.40 -5.13 0.34
C GLY A 34 6.28 -3.61 0.44
N LEU A 35 6.71 -2.86 -0.59
CA LEU A 35 6.56 -1.41 -0.62
C LEU A 35 5.10 -0.96 -0.62
N GLY A 36 4.23 -1.67 -1.37
CA GLY A 36 2.79 -1.42 -1.37
C GLY A 36 2.17 -1.71 -0.01
N HIS A 37 2.66 -2.74 0.70
CA HIS A 37 2.25 -3.02 2.07
C HIS A 37 2.67 -1.92 3.04
N SER A 38 3.94 -1.52 3.03
CA SER A 38 4.42 -0.44 3.90
C SER A 38 3.70 0.89 3.65
N PHE A 39 3.41 1.21 2.38
CA PHE A 39 2.62 2.40 2.03
C PHE A 39 1.21 2.33 2.64
N ALA A 40 0.50 1.21 2.43
CA ALA A 40 -0.86 1.04 2.91
C ALA A 40 -0.94 1.14 4.44
N THR A 41 -0.05 0.45 5.15
CA THR A 41 0.05 0.51 6.62
C THR A 41 0.27 1.95 7.07
N ARG A 42 1.24 2.67 6.49
CA ARG A 42 1.55 4.04 6.90
C ARG A 42 0.41 5.03 6.63
N CYS A 43 -0.33 4.85 5.53
CA CYS A 43 -1.49 5.67 5.22
C CYS A 43 -2.60 5.45 6.25
N ILE A 44 -2.86 4.19 6.64
CA ILE A 44 -3.90 3.86 7.62
C ILE A 44 -3.50 4.34 9.02
N GLU A 45 -2.23 4.16 9.42
CA GLU A 45 -1.68 4.75 10.65
C GLU A 45 -1.80 6.29 10.69
N SER A 46 -1.83 6.93 9.52
CA SER A 46 -2.00 8.38 9.38
C SER A 46 -3.48 8.80 9.27
N ASN A 47 -4.43 7.93 9.62
CA ASN A 47 -5.89 8.13 9.52
C ASN A 47 -6.41 8.38 8.10
N CYS A 48 -5.71 7.91 7.07
CA CYS A 48 -6.21 7.96 5.70
C CYS A 48 -7.32 6.91 5.51
N ASP A 49 -8.40 7.29 4.82
CA ASP A 49 -9.52 6.38 4.56
C ASP A 49 -9.08 5.20 3.68
N TYR A 50 -9.45 3.98 4.08
CA TYR A 50 -9.03 2.75 3.41
C TYR A 50 -9.55 2.67 1.96
N LYS A 51 -10.66 3.35 1.62
CA LYS A 51 -11.13 3.43 0.23
C LYS A 51 -10.17 4.24 -0.61
N THR A 52 -9.70 5.38 -0.09
CA THR A 52 -8.67 6.20 -0.74
C THR A 52 -7.38 5.40 -0.93
N VAL A 53 -6.92 4.69 0.10
CA VAL A 53 -5.72 3.84 0.00
C VAL A 53 -5.90 2.73 -1.05
N SER A 54 -7.07 2.10 -1.11
CA SER A 54 -7.38 1.06 -2.10
C SER A 54 -7.34 1.58 -3.55
N VAL A 55 -7.84 2.80 -3.78
CA VAL A 55 -7.78 3.45 -5.10
C VAL A 55 -6.34 3.78 -5.48
N LEU A 56 -5.54 4.31 -4.55
CA LEU A 56 -4.13 4.64 -4.78
C LEU A 56 -3.27 3.40 -5.07
N LEU A 57 -3.61 2.27 -4.46
CA LEU A 57 -2.95 0.98 -4.71
C LEU A 57 -3.44 0.27 -5.98
N GLY A 58 -4.53 0.75 -6.60
CA GLY A 58 -5.13 0.12 -7.77
C GLY A 58 -5.72 -1.26 -7.50
N HIS A 59 -6.11 -1.55 -6.25
CA HIS A 59 -6.75 -2.82 -5.91
C HIS A 59 -8.18 -2.86 -6.47
N SER A 60 -8.46 -3.86 -7.33
CA SER A 60 -9.81 -4.12 -7.83
C SER A 60 -10.78 -4.61 -6.75
N ASN A 61 -10.26 -5.10 -5.62
CA ASN A 61 -11.04 -5.54 -4.47
C ASN A 61 -10.60 -4.82 -3.18
N ILE A 62 -11.49 -4.00 -2.63
CA ILE A 62 -11.29 -3.21 -1.41
C ILE A 62 -11.09 -4.13 -0.18
N SER A 63 -11.63 -5.34 -0.20
CA SER A 63 -11.52 -6.31 0.90
C SER A 63 -10.08 -6.74 1.18
N THR A 64 -9.16 -6.65 0.22
CA THR A 64 -7.74 -6.94 0.44
C THR A 64 -7.08 -5.87 1.31
N THR A 65 -7.44 -4.60 1.13
CA THR A 65 -6.93 -3.48 1.94
C THR A 65 -7.57 -3.48 3.33
N LEU A 66 -8.88 -3.75 3.40
CA LEU A 66 -9.61 -3.79 4.67
C LEU A 66 -9.12 -4.92 5.59
N ASN A 67 -9.02 -6.15 5.08
CA ASN A 67 -8.64 -7.30 5.91
C ASN A 67 -7.15 -7.34 6.31
N LEU A 68 -6.27 -6.69 5.54
CA LEU A 68 -4.82 -6.81 5.75
C LEU A 68 -4.25 -5.69 6.63
N TYR A 69 -4.88 -4.51 6.66
CA TYR A 69 -4.31 -3.33 7.32
C TYR A 69 -5.23 -2.65 8.33
N VAL A 70 -6.51 -3.03 8.39
CA VAL A 70 -7.41 -2.56 9.45
C VAL A 70 -7.47 -3.68 10.49
N PRO A 71 -6.86 -3.50 11.68
CA PRO A 71 -7.03 -4.46 12.76
C PRO A 71 -8.53 -4.62 13.06
N PRO A 72 -9.02 -5.83 13.34
CA PRO A 72 -10.40 -6.00 13.76
C PRO A 72 -10.56 -5.44 15.16
N ASN A 73 -10.80 -4.13 15.32
CA ASN A 73 -11.26 -3.51 16.57
C ASN A 73 -11.94 -2.13 16.35
N THR A 74 -13.27 -2.14 16.45
CA THR A 74 -14.11 -1.35 17.38
C THR A 74 -14.23 0.18 17.33
N GLU A 75 -13.95 0.90 16.25
CA GLU A 75 -14.27 2.35 16.20
C GLU A 75 -15.25 2.77 15.10
N THR A 76 -15.50 1.92 14.10
CA THR A 76 -16.40 2.26 13.00
C THR A 76 -17.89 2.19 13.39
N GLU A 77 -18.23 1.61 14.55
CA GLU A 77 -19.62 1.60 15.04
C GLU A 77 -20.02 2.87 15.82
N GLU A 78 -19.08 3.70 16.29
CA GLU A 78 -19.44 4.85 17.14
C GLU A 78 -19.95 6.08 16.37
N LYS A 79 -19.77 6.13 15.05
CA LYS A 79 -20.26 7.26 14.24
C LYS A 79 -21.66 7.07 13.62
N SER A 80 -22.24 5.86 13.69
CA SER A 80 -23.64 5.64 13.28
C SER A 80 -24.66 5.78 14.42
N ASN A 81 -24.23 5.75 15.69
CA ASN A 81 -25.14 5.75 16.85
C ASN A 81 -25.26 7.10 17.59
N LYS A 82 -24.80 8.22 17.01
CA LYS A 82 -24.98 9.58 17.58
C LYS A 82 -25.84 10.50 16.71
N SER A 83 -26.91 9.98 16.09
CA SER A 83 -27.96 10.81 15.47
C SER A 83 -29.38 10.56 16.00
N ASN A 84 -29.53 9.82 17.11
CA ASN A 84 -30.83 9.57 17.75
C ASN A 84 -30.81 9.77 19.28
N PHE A 85 -30.28 10.90 19.75
CA PHE A 85 -30.74 11.53 20.98
C PHE A 85 -30.54 13.04 20.91
#